data_AF-A0A7S2J3G2-F1
#
_entry.id   AF-A0A7S2J3G2-F1
#
_cell.length_a   1.000
_cell.length_b   1.000
_cell.length_c   1.000
_cell.angle_alpha   90.00
_cell.angle_beta   90.00
_cell.angle_gamma   90.00
#
_symmetry.space_group_name_H-M   'P 1'
#
loop_
_entity.id
_entity.type
_entity.pdbx_description
1 polymer ?
#
loop_
_entity_poly.entity_id
_entity_poly.type
_entity_poly.pdbx_seq_one_letter_code
_entity_poly.pdbx_strand_id
1 'polypeptide(L)'
;WHEARALVRLPVGGVPRLGLVLEATETTECCLSLVQPEERIRRGGVFHGKSLGALACMGFVLLRLGRQGEVGAAATVAAMRTRPVVSEDCWLQPGVKYLVVPISFHNGPEPIPVVFACVSSKQVASSQRSLSSDEARAAWAAYTKLAAGKEVQEFHGAKLHCARAAGGGVVSYAENRSANGYFKVSLNFDSDGLFYTRGLPSSADWIPPGHGQIVQVAMPDVNSDGSE
;
A
#
# COMPACT_ATOMS: atom_id res chain seq x y z
N TRP A 1 25.14 3.44 -12.19
CA TRP A 1 24.08 3.03 -11.24
C TRP A 1 24.38 3.65 -9.89
N HIS A 2 23.37 4.25 -9.27
CA HIS A 2 23.40 4.88 -7.95
C HIS A 2 22.46 4.13 -7.02
N GLU A 3 22.72 4.17 -5.72
CA GLU A 3 21.83 3.61 -4.71
C GLU A 3 21.56 4.65 -3.62
N ALA A 4 20.29 4.92 -3.36
CA ALA A 4 19.85 5.69 -2.21
C ALA A 4 19.07 4.77 -1.25
N ARG A 5 19.34 4.90 0.05
CA ARG A 5 18.64 4.16 1.10
C ARG A 5 18.04 5.10 2.12
N ALA A 6 16.84 4.79 2.55
CA ALA A 6 16.16 5.53 3.62
C ALA A 6 15.44 4.54 4.54
N LEU A 7 15.48 4.81 5.85
CA LEU A 7 14.68 4.07 6.80
C LEU A 7 13.23 4.56 6.71
N VAL A 8 12.30 3.62 6.54
CA VAL A 8 10.86 3.90 6.60
C VAL A 8 10.19 2.96 7.59
N ARG A 9 8.96 3.28 7.99
CA ARG A 9 8.17 2.45 8.90
C ARG A 9 6.91 2.00 8.19
N LEU A 10 6.64 0.70 8.22
CA LEU A 10 5.38 0.16 7.75
C LEU A 10 4.26 0.58 8.71
N PRO A 11 3.07 0.96 8.20
CA PRO A 11 1.93 1.22 9.05
C PRO A 11 1.47 -0.06 9.76
N VAL A 12 0.98 0.11 10.99
CA VAL A 12 0.29 -0.94 11.76
C VAL A 12 -1.20 -0.62 11.76
N GLY A 13 -2.02 -1.56 11.29
CA GLY A 13 -3.48 -1.52 11.46
C GLY A 13 -4.16 -0.19 11.05
N GLY A 14 -3.53 0.60 10.17
CA GLY A 14 -3.89 2.01 10.02
C GLY A 14 -3.32 2.69 8.79
N VAL A 15 -3.64 3.98 8.68
CA VAL A 15 -3.30 4.84 7.54
C VAL A 15 -1.80 5.19 7.58
N PRO A 16 -1.04 5.02 6.48
CA PRO A 16 0.36 5.41 6.45
C PRO A 16 0.50 6.91 6.72
N ARG A 17 1.44 7.27 7.59
CA ARG A 17 1.68 8.66 8.02
C ARG A 17 2.96 9.26 7.45
N LEU A 18 3.83 8.44 6.88
CA LEU A 18 5.14 8.83 6.39
C LEU A 18 5.34 8.28 4.99
N GLY A 19 5.91 9.10 4.12
CA GLY A 19 6.33 8.70 2.78
C GLY A 19 7.68 9.30 2.42
N LEU A 20 8.19 8.92 1.26
CA LEU A 20 9.43 9.45 0.69
C LEU A 20 9.12 10.20 -0.59
N VAL A 21 9.57 11.45 -0.66
CA VAL A 21 9.54 12.23 -1.90
C VAL A 21 10.80 11.93 -2.68
N LEU A 22 10.64 11.52 -3.94
CA LEU A 22 11.71 11.29 -4.91
C LEU A 22 11.68 12.37 -5.99
N GLU A 23 12.85 12.86 -6.38
CA GLU A 23 13.01 13.82 -7.46
C GLU A 23 14.25 13.48 -8.28
N ALA A 24 14.11 13.50 -9.61
CA ALA A 24 15.19 13.29 -10.55
C ALA A 24 15.36 14.54 -11.44
N THR A 25 16.60 14.91 -11.74
CA THR A 25 16.94 16.04 -12.63
C THR A 25 16.92 15.65 -14.11
N GLU A 26 17.04 14.34 -14.39
CA GLU A 26 17.01 13.74 -15.71
C GLU A 26 16.02 12.57 -15.72
N THR A 27 15.60 12.13 -16.91
CA THR A 27 14.82 10.89 -17.05
C THR A 27 15.66 9.73 -16.50
N THR A 28 15.13 9.06 -15.47
CA THR A 28 15.90 8.11 -14.67
C THR A 28 15.15 6.80 -14.52
N GLU A 29 15.78 5.71 -14.95
CA GLU A 29 15.33 4.34 -14.69
C GLU A 29 15.64 3.99 -13.23
N CYS A 30 14.66 3.46 -12.52
CA CYS A 30 14.76 3.12 -11.11
C CYS A 30 14.16 1.75 -10.82
N CYS A 31 14.85 0.96 -10.00
CA CYS A 31 14.29 -0.17 -9.25
C CYS A 31 14.04 0.29 -7.81
N LEU A 32 12.78 0.39 -7.41
CA LEU A 32 12.39 0.81 -6.07
C LEU A 32 12.06 -0.43 -5.24
N SER A 33 12.55 -0.50 -3.99
CA SER A 33 12.36 -1.66 -3.13
C SER A 33 12.06 -1.29 -1.68
N LEU A 34 11.22 -2.07 -1.02
CA LEU A 34 11.13 -2.13 0.44
C LEU A 34 11.75 -3.44 0.92
N VAL A 35 12.63 -3.35 1.92
CA VAL A 35 13.42 -4.47 2.44
C VAL A 35 13.21 -4.61 3.94
N GLN A 36 12.74 -5.78 4.36
CA GLN A 36 12.62 -6.18 5.76
C GLN A 36 14.00 -6.61 6.30
N PRO A 37 14.54 -5.95 7.35
CA PRO A 37 15.87 -6.23 7.89
C PRO A 37 16.07 -7.69 8.31
N GLU A 38 14.98 -8.36 8.69
CA GLU A 38 14.98 -9.72 9.19
C GLU A 38 15.43 -10.74 8.13
N GLU A 39 15.49 -10.41 6.84
CA GLU A 39 15.97 -11.34 5.81
C GLU A 39 17.41 -11.82 6.09
N ARG A 40 18.31 -10.90 6.44
CA ARG A 40 19.72 -11.22 6.70
C ARG A 40 19.87 -12.08 7.95
N ILE A 41 19.01 -11.85 8.93
CA ILE A 41 19.00 -12.56 10.20
C ILE A 41 18.39 -13.96 10.02
N ARG A 42 17.29 -14.09 9.26
CA ARG A 42 16.62 -15.37 8.97
C ARG A 42 17.45 -16.30 8.10
N ARG A 43 18.25 -15.77 7.16
CA ARG A 43 19.13 -16.58 6.29
C ARG A 43 20.49 -16.89 6.92
N GLY A 44 20.87 -16.21 8.00
CA GLY A 44 22.11 -16.48 8.72
C GLY A 44 21.94 -17.66 9.67
N GLY A 45 22.93 -18.55 9.75
CA GLY A 45 22.92 -19.72 10.64
C GLY A 45 22.98 -19.40 12.15
N VAL A 46 22.95 -18.13 12.53
CA VAL A 46 23.16 -17.65 13.91
C VAL A 46 21.87 -17.68 14.74
N PHE A 47 20.70 -17.54 14.11
CA PHE A 47 19.42 -17.57 14.81
C PHE A 47 18.70 -18.90 14.58
N HIS A 48 18.90 -19.84 15.51
CA HIS A 48 18.10 -21.05 15.64
C HIS A 48 17.08 -20.86 16.76
N GLY A 49 15.79 -20.76 16.42
CA GLY A 49 14.70 -20.83 17.38
C GLY A 49 14.18 -19.47 17.90
N LYS A 50 12.87 -19.28 17.74
CA LYS A 50 11.97 -18.37 18.47
C LYS A 50 12.43 -16.91 18.62
N SER A 51 12.05 -16.05 17.66
CA SER A 51 11.39 -14.73 17.87
C SER A 51 11.47 -13.76 16.69
N LEU A 52 11.93 -14.16 15.50
CA LEU A 52 11.71 -13.33 14.31
C LEU A 52 10.24 -13.52 13.93
N GLY A 53 9.38 -12.56 14.29
CA GLY A 53 7.93 -12.59 14.03
C GLY A 53 7.61 -12.87 12.56
N ALA A 54 6.34 -13.08 12.19
CA ALA A 54 6.00 -13.29 10.78
C ALA A 54 6.49 -12.11 9.91
N LEU A 55 6.90 -12.38 8.65
CA LEU A 55 7.19 -11.31 7.71
C LEU A 55 5.95 -10.44 7.53
N ALA A 56 6.13 -9.13 7.46
CA ALA A 56 5.06 -8.21 7.12
C ALA A 56 4.59 -8.47 5.70
N CYS A 57 3.27 -8.44 5.48
CA CYS A 57 2.71 -8.26 4.16
C CYS A 57 2.85 -6.77 3.80
N MET A 58 3.78 -6.44 2.92
CA MET A 58 4.14 -5.06 2.58
C MET A 58 4.14 -4.82 1.08
N GLY A 59 3.92 -3.57 0.71
CA GLY A 59 3.93 -3.05 -0.66
C GLY A 59 4.16 -1.55 -0.64
N PHE A 60 4.19 -0.92 -1.80
CA PHE A 60 4.23 0.53 -1.88
C PHE A 60 3.51 1.04 -3.13
N VAL A 61 3.12 2.30 -3.07
CA VAL A 61 2.56 3.04 -4.19
C VAL A 61 3.47 4.22 -4.49
N LEU A 62 3.81 4.41 -5.76
CA LEU A 62 4.51 5.59 -6.24
C LEU A 62 3.49 6.55 -6.86
N LEU A 63 3.15 7.63 -6.16
CA LEU A 63 2.22 8.65 -6.63
C LEU A 63 2.99 9.78 -7.31
N ARG A 64 2.47 10.33 -8.41
CA ARG A 64 2.97 11.60 -8.96
C ARG A 64 2.42 12.75 -8.12
N LEU A 65 3.25 13.73 -7.78
CA LEU A 65 2.82 14.96 -7.13
C LEU A 65 2.66 16.07 -8.18
N GLY A 66 1.51 16.75 -8.13
CA GLY A 66 1.24 17.94 -8.92
C GLY A 66 2.05 19.15 -8.46
N ARG A 67 1.99 20.24 -9.22
CA ARG A 67 2.75 21.47 -8.96
C ARG A 67 2.43 22.11 -7.59
N GLN A 68 1.23 21.89 -7.08
CA GLN A 68 0.77 22.40 -5.77
C GLN A 68 0.82 21.34 -4.66
N GLY A 69 1.48 20.21 -4.89
CA GLY A 69 1.49 19.09 -3.93
C GLY A 69 0.22 18.24 -3.96
N GLU A 70 -0.70 18.52 -4.88
CA GLU A 70 -1.87 17.67 -5.12
C GLU A 70 -1.45 16.27 -5.60
N VAL A 71 -2.23 15.27 -5.21
CA VAL A 71 -1.93 13.88 -5.54
C VAL A 71 -2.42 13.56 -6.95
N GLY A 72 -1.47 13.28 -7.84
CA GLY A 72 -1.74 12.81 -9.19
C GLY A 72 -1.92 11.29 -9.26
N ALA A 73 -1.94 10.78 -10.49
CA ALA A 73 -2.03 9.34 -10.75
C ALA A 73 -0.83 8.58 -10.18
N ALA A 74 -1.06 7.32 -9.81
CA ALA A 74 0.04 6.40 -9.48
C ALA A 74 0.88 6.13 -10.73
N ALA A 75 2.19 6.29 -10.58
CA ALA A 75 3.18 5.93 -11.58
C ALA A 75 3.47 4.41 -11.56
N THR A 76 3.50 3.79 -10.38
CA THR A 76 3.62 2.34 -10.22
C THR A 76 3.14 1.88 -8.85
N VAL A 77 2.93 0.57 -8.69
CA VAL A 77 2.56 -0.10 -7.45
C VAL A 77 3.34 -1.40 -7.32
N ALA A 78 4.07 -1.56 -6.21
CA ALA A 78 4.56 -2.87 -5.81
C ALA A 78 3.45 -3.61 -5.05
N ALA A 79 3.00 -4.72 -5.60
CA ALA A 79 1.94 -5.55 -5.01
C ALA A 79 2.31 -5.99 -3.58
N MET A 80 1.33 -6.00 -2.67
CA MET A 80 1.58 -6.41 -1.30
C MET A 80 1.86 -7.90 -1.21
N ARG A 81 3.01 -8.26 -0.62
CA ARG A 81 3.46 -9.64 -0.48
C ARG A 81 4.10 -9.86 0.88
N THR A 82 3.92 -11.07 1.41
CA THR A 82 4.64 -11.56 2.60
C THR A 82 6.02 -12.04 2.18
N ARG A 83 6.88 -11.09 1.79
CA ARG A 83 8.23 -11.34 1.26
C ARG A 83 9.23 -10.43 1.96
N PRO A 84 10.50 -10.85 2.09
CA PRO A 84 11.53 -10.01 2.67
C PRO A 84 11.79 -8.75 1.85
N VAL A 85 11.60 -8.83 0.54
CA VAL A 85 11.75 -7.71 -0.39
C VAL A 85 10.53 -7.66 -1.31
N VAL A 86 10.02 -6.45 -1.52
CA VAL A 86 9.09 -6.13 -2.60
C VAL A 86 9.69 -5.00 -3.43
N SER A 87 9.70 -5.19 -4.75
CA SER A 87 10.38 -4.30 -5.68
C SER A 87 9.50 -4.04 -6.88
N GLU A 88 9.69 -2.87 -7.50
CA GLU A 88 9.03 -2.51 -8.75
C GLU A 88 9.92 -1.55 -9.55
N ASP A 89 9.99 -1.78 -10.86
CA ASP A 89 10.74 -0.93 -11.78
C ASP A 89 9.87 0.23 -12.27
N CYS A 90 10.48 1.41 -12.42
CA CYS A 90 9.79 2.58 -12.93
C CYS A 90 10.73 3.60 -13.55
N TRP A 91 10.13 4.59 -14.23
CA TRP A 91 10.82 5.72 -14.81
C TRP A 91 10.39 7.02 -14.12
N LEU A 92 11.37 7.72 -13.53
CA LEU A 92 11.17 9.06 -12.99
C LEU A 92 11.43 10.08 -14.10
N GLN A 93 10.49 11.01 -14.28
CA GLN A 93 10.59 12.09 -15.25
C GLN A 93 11.22 13.33 -14.60
N PRO A 94 12.03 14.09 -15.35
CA PRO A 94 12.66 15.30 -14.83
C PRO A 94 11.62 16.36 -14.45
N GLY A 95 11.84 17.04 -13.32
CA GLY A 95 10.94 18.10 -12.83
C GLY A 95 9.60 17.59 -12.27
N VAL A 96 9.42 16.28 -12.13
CA VAL A 96 8.26 15.67 -11.48
C VAL A 96 8.69 15.14 -10.12
N LYS A 97 7.94 15.51 -9.08
CA LYS A 97 8.09 14.93 -7.74
C LYS A 97 7.21 13.69 -7.63
N TYR A 98 7.74 12.66 -7.01
CA TYR A 98 7.04 11.42 -6.76
C TYR A 98 6.97 11.14 -5.27
N LEU A 99 5.86 10.61 -4.78
CA LEU A 99 5.68 10.20 -3.40
C LEU A 99 5.58 8.68 -3.32
N VAL A 100 6.56 8.06 -2.67
CA VAL A 100 6.49 6.67 -2.25
C VAL A 100 5.69 6.60 -0.96
N VAL A 101 4.58 5.87 -0.99
CA VAL A 101 3.76 5.56 0.18
C VAL A 101 3.87 4.07 0.50
N PRO A 102 4.57 3.69 1.58
CA PRO A 102 4.59 2.30 2.04
C PRO A 102 3.21 1.93 2.59
N ILE A 103 2.71 0.75 2.18
CA ILE A 103 1.43 0.18 2.62
C ILE A 103 1.68 -1.21 3.16
N SER A 104 0.87 -1.62 4.14
CA SER A 104 1.02 -2.92 4.78
C SER A 104 -0.30 -3.41 5.37
N PHE A 105 -0.44 -4.74 5.42
CA PHE A 105 -1.46 -5.44 6.21
C PHE A 105 -0.91 -5.97 7.52
N HIS A 106 0.13 -5.35 8.06
CA HIS A 106 0.68 -5.76 9.34
C HIS A 106 -0.22 -5.32 10.49
N ASN A 107 -0.61 -6.30 11.31
CA ASN A 107 -1.37 -6.12 12.54
C ASN A 107 -0.53 -6.59 13.73
N GLY A 108 0.54 -5.87 14.04
CA GLY A 108 1.38 -6.10 15.22
C GLY A 108 1.36 -4.90 16.16
N PRO A 109 2.01 -4.98 17.33
CA PRO A 109 1.97 -3.90 18.32
C PRO A 109 2.77 -2.66 17.91
N GLU A 110 3.77 -2.80 17.04
CA GLU A 110 4.71 -1.74 16.69
C GLU A 110 4.95 -1.61 15.18
N PRO A 111 5.17 -0.38 14.66
CA PRO A 111 5.57 -0.17 13.27
C PRO A 111 6.86 -0.91 12.93
N ILE A 112 6.83 -1.71 11.86
CA ILE A 112 8.00 -2.46 11.42
C ILE A 112 8.95 -1.53 10.68
N PRO A 113 10.22 -1.38 11.14
CA PRO A 113 11.23 -0.65 10.40
C PRO A 113 11.61 -1.44 9.15
N VAL A 114 11.55 -0.79 7.99
CA VAL A 114 12.02 -1.35 6.72
C VAL A 114 12.92 -0.36 6.01
N VAL A 115 13.80 -0.88 5.16
CA VAL A 115 14.68 -0.05 4.34
C VAL A 115 14.04 0.15 2.99
N PHE A 116 13.80 1.40 2.62
CA PHE A 116 13.56 1.76 1.22
C PHE A 116 14.90 1.84 0.50
N ALA A 117 15.01 1.17 -0.64
CA ALA A 117 16.15 1.24 -1.54
C ALA A 117 15.69 1.71 -2.92
N CYS A 118 16.37 2.71 -3.46
CA CYS A 118 16.21 3.18 -4.84
C CYS A 118 17.53 2.94 -5.56
N VAL A 119 17.55 1.96 -6.45
CA VAL A 119 18.67 1.71 -7.37
C VAL A 119 18.33 2.39 -8.69
N SER A 120 19.16 3.30 -9.15
CA SER A 120 18.80 4.19 -10.26
C SER A 120 19.95 4.41 -11.24
N SER A 121 19.63 4.67 -12.51
CA SER A 121 20.64 4.92 -13.55
C SER A 121 21.36 6.27 -13.34
N LYS A 122 20.69 7.22 -12.67
CA LYS A 122 21.17 8.56 -12.29
C LYS A 122 20.89 8.85 -10.82
N GLN A 123 21.48 9.91 -10.27
CA GLN A 123 21.24 10.30 -8.88
C GLN A 123 19.79 10.76 -8.69
N VAL A 124 19.13 10.24 -7.64
CA VAL A 124 17.77 10.61 -7.25
C VAL A 124 17.83 11.25 -5.87
N ALA A 125 17.28 12.46 -5.74
CA ALA A 125 17.11 13.10 -4.44
C ALA A 125 15.95 12.42 -3.71
N SER A 126 16.14 12.17 -2.41
CA SER A 126 15.07 11.61 -1.56
C SER A 126 14.94 12.38 -0.26
N SER A 127 13.72 12.57 0.20
CA SER A 127 13.42 13.20 1.49
C SER A 127 12.17 12.61 2.12
N GLN A 128 12.14 12.51 3.44
CA GLN A 128 10.98 12.00 4.16
C GLN A 128 9.98 13.11 4.43
N ARG A 129 8.69 12.75 4.38
CA ARG A 129 7.58 13.68 4.55
C ARG A 129 6.41 13.01 5.29
N SER A 130 5.72 13.78 6.13
CA SER A 130 4.43 13.40 6.70
C SER A 130 3.34 13.41 5.63
N LEU A 131 2.54 12.34 5.58
CA LEU A 131 1.46 12.19 4.62
C LEU A 131 0.21 12.90 5.11
N SER A 132 -0.48 13.58 4.19
CA SER A 132 -1.85 14.01 4.43
C SER A 132 -2.81 12.81 4.38
N SER A 133 -3.99 12.97 4.97
CA SER A 133 -5.06 11.96 4.86
C SER A 133 -5.44 11.70 3.40
N ASP A 134 -5.37 12.71 2.54
CA ASP A 134 -5.68 12.60 1.11
C ASP A 134 -4.63 11.79 0.35
N GLU A 135 -3.36 12.01 0.65
CA GLU A 135 -2.25 11.23 0.09
C GLU A 135 -2.33 9.76 0.46
N ALA A 136 -2.61 9.46 1.72
CA ALA A 136 -2.75 8.09 2.17
C ALA A 136 -4.00 7.42 1.58
N ARG A 137 -5.12 8.14 1.47
CA ARG A 137 -6.33 7.63 0.79
C ARG A 137 -6.08 7.38 -0.69
N ALA A 138 -5.41 8.30 -1.37
CA ALA A 138 -5.07 8.18 -2.79
C ALA A 138 -4.11 7.00 -3.03
N ALA A 139 -3.15 6.76 -2.13
CA ALA A 139 -2.28 5.59 -2.20
C ALA A 139 -3.10 4.29 -2.10
N TRP A 140 -3.97 4.16 -1.09
CA TRP A 140 -4.83 2.97 -0.94
C TRP A 140 -5.78 2.78 -2.13
N ALA A 141 -6.38 3.86 -2.64
CA ALA A 141 -7.22 3.82 -3.83
C ALA A 141 -6.44 3.35 -5.07
N ALA A 142 -5.24 3.91 -5.28
CA ALA A 142 -4.38 3.53 -6.39
C ALA A 142 -3.90 2.08 -6.30
N TYR A 143 -3.47 1.64 -5.11
CA TYR A 143 -3.16 0.25 -4.85
C TYR A 143 -4.32 -0.65 -5.24
N THR A 144 -5.52 -0.35 -4.74
CA THR A 144 -6.68 -1.22 -4.96
C THR A 144 -7.05 -1.28 -6.44
N LYS A 145 -7.04 -0.15 -7.14
CA LYS A 145 -7.34 -0.08 -8.59
C LYS A 145 -6.35 -0.88 -9.43
N LEU A 146 -5.06 -0.82 -9.10
CA LEU A 146 -4.01 -1.49 -9.87
C LEU A 146 -3.86 -2.96 -9.49
N ALA A 147 -4.04 -3.30 -8.21
CA ALA A 147 -3.90 -4.66 -7.70
C ALA A 147 -5.17 -5.52 -7.86
N ALA A 148 -6.36 -4.93 -7.99
CA ALA A 148 -7.60 -5.68 -8.27
C ALA A 148 -7.58 -6.37 -9.64
N GLY A 149 -6.72 -5.92 -10.57
CA GLY A 149 -6.63 -6.49 -11.91
C GLY A 149 -7.98 -6.45 -12.64
N LYS A 150 -8.55 -7.62 -12.92
CA LYS A 150 -9.86 -7.77 -13.59
C LYS A 150 -11.05 -7.90 -12.64
N GLU A 151 -10.82 -7.98 -11.33
CA GLU A 151 -11.90 -8.08 -10.31
C GLU A 151 -12.52 -6.70 -10.02
N VAL A 152 -13.15 -6.11 -11.04
CA VAL A 152 -13.89 -4.85 -10.93
C VAL A 152 -15.37 -5.12 -11.20
N GLN A 153 -16.22 -4.75 -10.24
CA GLN A 153 -17.67 -4.80 -10.42
C GLN A 153 -18.17 -3.41 -10.78
N GLU A 154 -18.97 -3.30 -11.85
CA GLU A 154 -19.51 -2.03 -12.33
C GLU A 154 -21.01 -1.95 -12.08
N PHE A 155 -21.48 -0.80 -11.59
CA PHE A 155 -22.87 -0.56 -11.23
C PHE A 155 -23.29 0.85 -11.66
N HIS A 156 -23.92 1.01 -12.82
CA HIS A 156 -24.53 2.27 -13.29
C HIS A 156 -23.77 3.56 -12.90
N GLY A 157 -22.49 3.65 -13.28
CA GLY A 157 -21.63 4.80 -12.99
C GLY A 157 -20.78 4.67 -11.72
N ALA A 158 -20.99 3.66 -10.89
CA ALA A 158 -20.11 3.28 -9.80
C ALA A 158 -19.25 2.06 -10.16
N LYS A 159 -18.10 1.95 -9.49
CA LYS A 159 -17.19 0.79 -9.59
C LYS A 159 -16.74 0.36 -8.21
N LEU A 160 -16.71 -0.95 -7.98
CA LEU A 160 -16.09 -1.57 -6.81
C LEU A 160 -14.84 -2.34 -7.26
N HIS A 161 -13.72 -2.02 -6.64
CA HIS A 161 -12.42 -2.65 -6.84
C HIS A 161 -12.10 -3.45 -5.59
N CYS A 162 -11.74 -4.73 -5.76
CA CYS A 162 -11.30 -5.58 -4.67
C CYS A 162 -9.88 -6.09 -4.96
N ALA A 163 -8.90 -5.63 -4.19
CA ALA A 163 -7.53 -6.10 -4.31
C ALA A 163 -7.23 -7.13 -3.22
N ARG A 164 -6.64 -8.25 -3.63
CA ARG A 164 -6.18 -9.31 -2.73
C ARG A 164 -4.66 -9.30 -2.66
N ALA A 165 -4.10 -9.23 -1.46
CA ALA A 165 -2.67 -9.46 -1.27
C ALA A 165 -2.39 -10.95 -1.19
N ALA A 166 -1.16 -11.35 -1.55
CA ALA A 166 -0.73 -12.74 -1.49
C ALA A 166 -0.74 -13.34 -0.06
N GLY A 167 -0.85 -12.49 0.97
CA GLY A 167 -0.97 -12.90 2.37
C GLY A 167 -2.42 -13.07 2.86
N GLY A 168 -3.43 -13.10 1.98
CA GLY A 168 -4.83 -13.29 2.37
C GLY A 168 -5.60 -12.02 2.77
N GLY A 169 -4.92 -10.87 2.86
CA GLY A 169 -5.59 -9.58 3.09
C GLY A 169 -6.33 -9.07 1.85
N VAL A 170 -7.43 -8.37 2.08
CA VAL A 170 -8.31 -7.80 1.05
C VAL A 170 -8.55 -6.32 1.32
N VAL A 171 -8.45 -5.49 0.29
CA VAL A 171 -8.93 -4.09 0.32
C VAL A 171 -10.04 -3.93 -0.69
N SER A 172 -11.15 -3.34 -0.25
CA SER A 172 -12.27 -2.97 -1.10
C SER A 172 -12.37 -1.45 -1.20
N TYR A 173 -12.33 -0.95 -2.43
CA TYR A 173 -12.46 0.46 -2.77
C TYR A 173 -13.62 0.65 -3.72
N ALA A 174 -14.53 1.57 -3.41
CA ALA A 174 -15.63 1.92 -4.30
C ALA A 174 -15.53 3.37 -4.73
N GLU A 175 -15.87 3.64 -5.99
CA GLU A 175 -15.95 4.99 -6.54
C GLU A 175 -17.27 5.19 -7.25
N ASN A 176 -17.87 6.35 -7.04
CA ASN A 176 -19.06 6.80 -7.73
C ASN A 176 -18.66 7.83 -8.77
N ARG A 177 -18.64 7.44 -10.04
CA ARG A 177 -18.37 8.31 -11.19
C ARG A 177 -19.67 8.83 -11.82
N SER A 178 -20.83 8.58 -11.22
CA SER A 178 -22.07 9.18 -11.70
C SER A 178 -21.99 10.70 -11.57
N ALA A 179 -22.67 11.41 -12.47
CA ALA A 179 -22.83 12.86 -12.36
C ALA A 179 -23.78 13.23 -11.21
N ASN A 180 -24.77 12.38 -10.94
CA ASN A 180 -25.85 12.63 -9.99
C ASN A 180 -26.13 11.39 -9.13
N GLY A 181 -26.59 11.62 -7.90
CA GLY A 181 -27.08 10.58 -7.00
C GLY A 181 -25.98 9.91 -6.17
N TYR A 182 -26.30 9.62 -4.90
CA TYR A 182 -25.43 8.85 -4.04
C TYR A 182 -25.51 7.36 -4.39
N PHE A 183 -24.39 6.67 -4.31
CA PHE A 183 -24.30 5.23 -4.49
C PHE A 183 -24.13 4.55 -3.14
N LYS A 184 -25.04 3.65 -2.76
CA LYS A 184 -24.87 2.81 -1.57
C LYS A 184 -24.08 1.57 -1.95
N VAL A 185 -22.92 1.38 -1.33
CA VAL A 185 -22.17 0.12 -1.37
C VAL A 185 -22.41 -0.63 -0.08
N SER A 186 -22.57 -1.95 -0.16
CA SER A 186 -22.64 -2.83 1.00
C SER A 186 -21.79 -4.05 0.73
N LEU A 187 -20.88 -4.35 1.65
CA LEU A 187 -19.96 -5.48 1.58
C LEU A 187 -20.19 -6.35 2.80
N ASN A 188 -20.11 -7.65 2.60
CA ASN A 188 -20.10 -8.65 3.64
C ASN A 188 -19.00 -9.66 3.33
N PHE A 189 -18.13 -9.91 4.30
CA PHE A 189 -17.14 -10.96 4.24
C PHE A 189 -17.63 -12.17 5.04
N ASP A 190 -17.53 -13.35 4.45
CA ASP A 190 -17.82 -14.61 5.14
C ASP A 190 -16.48 -15.27 5.50
N SER A 191 -15.99 -14.96 6.70
CA SER A 191 -14.75 -15.52 7.25
C SER A 191 -14.67 -15.31 8.75
N ASP A 192 -14.16 -16.31 9.45
CA ASP A 192 -13.82 -16.32 10.87
C ASP A 192 -12.34 -16.01 11.13
N GLY A 193 -11.47 -16.21 10.14
CA GLY A 193 -10.03 -15.96 10.20
C GLY A 193 -9.58 -14.57 9.76
N LEU A 194 -10.48 -13.57 9.72
CA LEU A 194 -10.16 -12.21 9.29
C LEU A 194 -10.45 -11.18 10.39
N PHE A 195 -9.48 -10.30 10.60
CA PHE A 195 -9.63 -9.02 11.27
C PHE A 195 -10.10 -7.94 10.29
N TYR A 196 -11.06 -7.12 10.72
CA TYR A 196 -11.64 -6.05 9.91
C TYR A 196 -11.28 -4.68 10.46
N THR A 197 -10.81 -3.76 9.61
CA THR A 197 -10.46 -2.39 10.06
C THR A 197 -11.65 -1.59 10.60
N ARG A 198 -12.88 -2.00 10.27
CA ARG A 198 -14.11 -1.42 10.82
C ARG A 198 -14.70 -2.23 11.99
N GLY A 199 -13.98 -3.24 12.47
CA GLY A 199 -14.39 -4.10 13.58
C GLY A 199 -15.46 -5.14 13.26
N LEU A 200 -16.11 -5.06 12.10
CA LEU A 200 -17.18 -5.97 11.68
C LEU A 200 -16.90 -6.53 10.27
N PRO A 201 -17.35 -7.76 9.95
CA PRO A 201 -17.22 -8.37 8.62
C PRO A 201 -18.06 -7.66 7.55
N SER A 202 -19.05 -6.87 7.97
CA SER A 202 -19.94 -6.11 7.09
C SER A 202 -19.69 -4.61 7.17
N SER A 203 -19.83 -3.92 6.04
CA SER A 203 -19.75 -2.46 5.95
C SER A 203 -20.76 -1.94 4.93
N ALA A 204 -21.36 -0.78 5.20
CA ALA A 204 -22.24 -0.10 4.25
C ALA A 204 -21.97 1.40 4.24
N ASP A 205 -21.74 1.95 3.05
CA ASP A 205 -21.45 3.38 2.88
C ASP A 205 -22.26 4.00 1.74
N TRP A 206 -22.54 5.29 1.88
CA TRP A 206 -23.05 6.13 0.79
C TRP A 206 -21.93 6.97 0.19
N ILE A 207 -21.72 6.84 -1.13
CA ILE A 207 -20.66 7.52 -1.88
C ILE A 207 -21.27 8.66 -2.71
N PRO A 208 -20.89 9.93 -2.44
CA PRO A 208 -21.36 11.05 -3.25
C PRO A 208 -20.83 10.99 -4.69
N PRO A 209 -21.52 11.62 -5.66
CA PRO A 209 -21.02 11.78 -7.03
C PRO A 209 -19.59 12.31 -7.09
N GLY A 210 -18.75 11.73 -7.96
CA GLY A 210 -17.36 12.14 -8.17
C GLY A 210 -16.37 11.72 -7.07
N HIS A 211 -16.80 10.93 -6.09
CA HIS A 211 -15.95 10.52 -4.96
C HIS A 211 -15.66 9.02 -4.97
N GLY A 212 -14.64 8.62 -4.23
CA GLY A 212 -14.43 7.21 -3.89
C GLY A 212 -13.81 7.05 -2.51
N GLN A 213 -13.95 5.85 -1.96
CA GLN A 213 -13.53 5.55 -0.60
C GLN A 213 -13.17 4.08 -0.43
N ILE A 214 -12.33 3.84 0.58
CA ILE A 214 -12.07 2.49 1.09
C ILE A 214 -13.29 2.06 1.91
N VAL A 215 -13.96 1.03 1.42
CA VAL A 215 -15.18 0.49 2.01
C VAL A 215 -14.82 -0.47 3.14
N GLN A 216 -13.81 -1.32 2.94
CA GLN A 216 -13.35 -2.25 3.96
C GLN A 216 -11.91 -2.67 3.70
N VAL A 217 -11.15 -2.92 4.77
CA VAL A 217 -9.91 -3.68 4.73
C VAL A 217 -10.07 -4.87 5.67
N ALA A 218 -9.83 -6.07 5.14
CA ALA A 218 -9.84 -7.32 5.89
C ALA A 218 -8.43 -7.93 5.84
N MET A 219 -7.93 -8.42 6.95
CA MET A 219 -6.57 -8.95 7.10
C MET A 219 -6.63 -10.26 7.88
N PRO A 220 -5.72 -11.22 7.68
CA PRO A 220 -5.69 -12.43 8.51
C PRO A 220 -5.63 -12.09 9.99
N ASP A 221 -6.47 -12.74 10.80
CA ASP A 221 -6.37 -12.62 12.25
C ASP A 221 -5.17 -13.45 12.73
N VAL A 222 -4.18 -12.79 13.33
CA VAL A 222 -2.99 -13.45 13.88
C VAL A 222 -3.28 -14.20 15.18
N ASN A 223 -4.46 -13.98 15.77
CA ASN A 223 -4.90 -14.68 16.98
C ASN A 223 -5.79 -15.89 16.68
N SER A 224 -6.19 -16.10 15.42
CA SER A 224 -7.04 -17.22 15.02
C SER A 224 -6.24 -18.49 14.68
N ASP A 225 -4.92 -18.51 14.92
CA ASP A 225 -4.14 -19.74 14.83
C ASP A 225 -4.68 -20.73 15.89
N GLY A 226 -5.45 -21.70 15.41
CA GLY A 226 -6.29 -22.60 16.19
C GLY A 226 -5.57 -23.20 17.39
N SER A 227 -6.05 -22.85 18.57
CA SER A 227 -6.10 -23.75 19.71
C SER A 227 -7.23 -24.76 19.49
N GLU A 228 -7.00 -25.75 18.63
CA GLU A 228 -7.70 -27.05 18.63
C GLU A 228 -6.67 -28.17 18.57
#